data_AF-A0A2G4EXP3-F1
#
_entry.id   AF-A0A2G4EXP3-F1
#
_cell.length_a   1.000
_cell.length_b   1.000
_cell.length_c   1.000
_cell.angle_alpha   90.00
_cell.angle_beta   90.00
_cell.angle_gamma   90.00
#
_symmetry.space_group_name_H-M   'P 1'
#
loop_
_entity.id
_entity.type
_entity.pdbx_description
1 polymer ?
#
loop_
_entity_poly.entity_id
_entity_poly.type
_entity_poly.pdbx_seq_one_letter_code
_entity_poly.pdbx_strand_id
1 'polypeptide(L)'
;MSVHVYPKFTYDDVPSRVYEATLNSVAMFDKLGKPDRIVANSHYVAQYLLQVYGRIVEDIVYPGVVCANQIVEISLHVQFLAVGQLWPHKRVKMIIEALAMLPDARLVIVGNGPEREKLERMALSLGIQDRVCFKHELSAEELRAEYNACRAVVFAAAREPFGIVPLEALAHGRPLIAVNEGGYTEVVDSHCAMLVPPRPQDLADKMNLLARDIDLARAMGEAGWKKAQQYSWNNSANQLIKIIESTFNTYAHDHKRCNGGTAIDRPLIGVQYYCWYGDGAGSLHWNDNLEFGAVDDMPEIGFYSSLDGDALKYHLQLMDRNGVDFLVANLHIDSNGVNDLELAGLLRLFHVAEILESPIRIAIQLCPYDLSHDSLDRAIATLNEMSKSPHYFRFESQPVIFMFWTGAWDGQRDEIENLKAATDGFLRIACSLRLPSDTESLYQTFGLFDSWSLFSPLEVASSENWQRVWAEAYRRSDCGNRGIRSVTVSPGYDDRHLSDLRRDNNLFRCIDRNCGKTLDAMTEFVLRQSDMPQMVLVSTFNEYHENSHIEPTKRHGLQYMEAIKDFGKALRSQWM
;
A
#
# COMPACT_ATOMS: atom_id res chain seq x y z
N MET A 1 3.89 -4.09 5.01
CA MET A 1 4.18 -3.33 6.24
C MET A 1 3.75 -4.19 7.41
N SER A 2 4.67 -4.64 8.28
CA SER A 2 4.29 -5.42 9.46
C SER A 2 3.72 -4.47 10.52
N VAL A 3 2.46 -4.69 10.91
CA VAL A 3 1.84 -3.88 11.95
C VAL A 3 1.71 -4.70 13.22
N HIS A 4 2.32 -4.21 14.30
CA HIS A 4 2.20 -4.80 15.63
C HIS A 4 0.87 -4.36 16.25
N VAL A 5 -0.07 -5.28 16.35
CA VAL A 5 -1.36 -5.06 17.02
C VAL A 5 -1.19 -5.44 18.49
N TYR A 6 -1.22 -4.44 19.37
CA TYR A 6 -1.41 -4.68 20.80
C TYR A 6 -2.92 -4.83 21.09
N PRO A 7 -3.32 -5.77 21.95
CA PRO A 7 -4.71 -5.89 22.36
C PRO A 7 -5.16 -4.60 23.05
N LYS A 8 -6.42 -4.21 22.82
CA LYS A 8 -7.11 -3.12 23.50
C LYS A 8 -7.32 -3.59 24.93
N PHE A 9 -6.39 -3.21 25.78
CA PHE A 9 -6.49 -3.42 27.21
C PHE A 9 -7.65 -2.59 27.74
N THR A 10 -8.46 -3.18 28.61
CA THR A 10 -9.26 -2.40 29.56
C THR A 10 -8.27 -1.91 30.62
N TYR A 11 -7.68 -0.73 30.37
CA TYR A 11 -6.72 -0.06 31.24
C TYR A 11 -7.46 0.88 32.18
N ASP A 12 -8.15 0.35 33.17
CA ASP A 12 -8.82 1.22 34.16
C ASP A 12 -7.83 1.87 35.14
N ASP A 13 -6.55 1.45 35.16
CA ASP A 13 -5.55 1.90 36.15
C ASP A 13 -4.16 2.32 35.60
N VAL A 14 -3.99 2.61 34.31
CA VAL A 14 -2.68 3.07 33.76
C VAL A 14 -2.68 4.58 33.49
N PRO A 15 -1.64 5.33 33.89
CA PRO A 15 -1.56 6.78 33.66
C PRO A 15 -1.82 7.17 32.19
N SER A 16 -2.67 8.18 32.02
CA SER A 16 -3.31 8.63 30.77
C SER A 16 -2.37 8.84 29.56
N ARG A 17 -1.07 9.07 29.77
CA ARG A 17 -0.09 9.23 28.67
C ARG A 17 0.21 7.97 27.86
N VAL A 18 0.15 6.77 28.47
CA VAL A 18 0.42 5.51 27.73
C VAL A 18 -0.82 5.06 26.96
N TYR A 19 -2.01 5.38 27.49
CA TYR A 19 -3.30 5.15 26.84
C TYR A 19 -3.43 5.94 25.52
N GLU A 20 -3.02 7.21 25.51
CA GLU A 20 -3.04 8.03 24.29
C GLU A 20 -2.05 7.55 23.22
N ALA A 21 -0.84 7.12 23.59
CA ALA A 21 0.13 6.58 22.64
C ALA A 21 -0.38 5.29 21.96
N THR A 22 -1.10 4.44 22.70
CA THR A 22 -1.66 3.19 22.17
C THR A 22 -2.88 3.46 21.28
N LEU A 23 -3.75 4.41 21.65
CA LEU A 23 -4.86 4.85 20.80
C LEU A 23 -4.39 5.54 19.52
N ASN A 24 -3.33 6.33 19.57
CA ASN A 24 -2.73 6.96 18.39
C ASN A 24 -2.16 5.92 17.41
N SER A 25 -1.64 4.81 17.92
CA SER A 25 -1.18 3.66 17.12
C SER A 25 -2.34 2.95 16.43
N VAL A 26 -3.51 2.88 17.09
CA VAL A 26 -4.74 2.29 16.55
C VAL A 26 -5.41 3.22 15.53
N ALA A 27 -5.41 4.53 15.77
CA ALA A 27 -5.87 5.54 14.82
C ALA A 27 -5.02 5.59 13.54
N MET A 28 -3.80 5.04 13.57
CA MET A 28 -2.94 4.88 12.40
C MET A 28 -3.47 3.78 11.44
N PHE A 29 -4.22 2.79 11.93
CA PHE A 29 -4.84 1.76 11.10
C PHE A 29 -6.06 2.26 10.32
N ASP A 30 -6.77 3.25 10.83
CA ASP A 30 -7.87 3.89 10.09
C ASP A 30 -7.33 4.85 9.00
N LYS A 31 -6.04 5.20 9.06
CA LYS A 31 -5.37 6.10 8.11
C LYS A 31 -4.62 5.36 6.98
N LEU A 32 -4.28 4.09 7.18
CA LEU A 32 -3.78 3.21 6.11
C LEU A 32 -5.02 2.56 5.48
N GLY A 33 -5.31 2.79 4.20
CA GLY A 33 -6.55 2.25 3.63
C GLY A 33 -6.66 0.70 3.72
N LYS A 34 -7.81 0.15 3.32
CA LYS A 34 -8.13 -1.30 3.26
C LYS A 34 -7.05 -2.24 2.65
N PRO A 35 -6.22 -2.95 3.45
CA PRO A 35 -5.11 -3.77 2.95
C PRO A 35 -5.58 -4.86 1.96
N ASP A 36 -4.75 -5.16 0.95
CA ASP A 36 -5.04 -6.20 -0.06
C ASP A 36 -5.16 -7.59 0.55
N ARG A 37 -4.46 -7.80 1.67
CA ARG A 37 -4.48 -9.01 2.49
C ARG A 37 -3.97 -8.69 3.89
N ILE A 38 -4.57 -9.28 4.91
CA ILE A 38 -4.20 -9.14 6.31
C ILE A 38 -3.57 -10.45 6.76
N VAL A 39 -2.34 -10.35 7.28
CA VAL A 39 -1.60 -11.48 7.84
C VAL A 39 -1.41 -11.25 9.33
N ALA A 40 -1.81 -12.22 10.16
CA ALA A 40 -1.57 -12.17 11.60
C ALA A 40 -0.41 -13.08 12.01
N ASN A 41 0.20 -12.76 13.15
CA ASN A 41 1.26 -13.59 13.73
C ASN A 41 0.74 -14.77 14.55
N SER A 42 -0.58 -14.88 14.73
CA SER A 42 -1.27 -15.98 15.42
C SER A 42 -2.76 -15.98 15.08
N HIS A 43 -3.43 -17.13 15.20
CA HIS A 43 -4.89 -17.22 15.10
C HIS A 43 -5.59 -16.43 16.22
N TYR A 44 -4.96 -16.31 17.39
CA TYR A 44 -5.42 -15.48 18.50
C TYR A 44 -5.52 -14.02 18.07
N VAL A 45 -4.47 -13.48 17.43
CA VAL A 45 -4.49 -12.12 16.89
C VAL A 45 -5.48 -11.98 15.74
N ALA A 46 -5.62 -13.00 14.88
CA ALA A 46 -6.63 -12.99 13.83
C ALA A 46 -8.06 -12.90 14.38
N GLN A 47 -8.37 -13.69 15.41
CA GLN A 47 -9.67 -13.65 16.06
C GLN A 47 -9.89 -12.31 16.78
N TYR A 48 -8.85 -11.77 17.42
CA TYR A 48 -8.90 -10.46 18.05
C TYR A 48 -9.14 -9.34 17.03
N LEU A 49 -8.48 -9.39 15.86
CA LEU A 49 -8.69 -8.44 14.77
C LEU A 49 -10.12 -8.48 14.23
N LEU A 50 -10.69 -9.68 14.08
CA LEU A 50 -12.08 -9.85 13.68
C LEU A 50 -13.05 -9.30 14.72
N GLN A 51 -12.86 -9.63 15.99
CA GLN A 51 -13.78 -9.25 17.08
C GLN A 51 -13.76 -7.75 17.38
N VAL A 52 -12.59 -7.13 17.38
CA VAL A 52 -12.44 -5.72 17.79
C VAL A 52 -12.56 -4.77 16.60
N TYR A 53 -12.08 -5.18 15.43
CA TYR A 53 -11.97 -4.28 14.27
C TYR A 53 -12.83 -4.73 13.08
N GLY A 54 -13.53 -5.87 13.16
CA GLY A 54 -14.33 -6.40 12.04
C GLY A 54 -13.48 -6.78 10.83
N ARG A 55 -12.18 -7.04 11.02
CA ARG A 55 -11.23 -7.36 9.94
C ARG A 55 -10.96 -8.85 9.91
N ILE A 56 -11.24 -9.47 8.76
CA ILE A 56 -10.90 -10.87 8.50
C ILE A 56 -9.40 -10.93 8.22
N VAL A 57 -8.73 -11.91 8.81
CA VAL A 57 -7.32 -12.22 8.52
C VAL A 57 -7.30 -13.44 7.61
N GLU A 58 -6.62 -13.30 6.49
CA GLU A 58 -6.57 -14.29 5.42
C GLU A 58 -5.47 -15.33 5.66
N ASP A 59 -4.37 -14.97 6.32
CA ASP A 59 -3.27 -15.89 6.60
C ASP A 59 -2.62 -15.68 7.97
N ILE A 60 -2.02 -16.75 8.50
CA ILE A 60 -1.24 -16.74 9.72
C ILE A 60 0.22 -17.04 9.39
N VAL A 61 1.14 -16.21 9.91
CA VAL A 61 2.58 -16.45 9.85
C VAL A 61 3.18 -16.33 11.24
N TYR A 62 3.50 -17.47 11.83
CA TYR A 62 4.15 -17.51 13.14
C TYR A 62 5.57 -16.95 13.08
N PRO A 63 5.98 -16.06 14.00
CA PRO A 63 7.36 -15.61 14.15
C PRO A 63 8.33 -16.77 14.40
N GLY A 64 9.57 -16.61 13.91
CA GLY A 64 10.62 -17.60 14.11
C GLY A 64 11.38 -17.41 15.43
N VAL A 65 12.10 -18.45 15.84
CA VAL A 65 13.02 -18.43 16.99
C VAL A 65 14.38 -18.99 16.60
N VAL A 66 15.44 -18.54 17.27
CA VAL A 66 16.76 -19.14 17.15
C VAL A 66 16.87 -20.28 18.16
N CYS A 67 16.97 -21.51 17.66
CA CYS A 67 17.17 -22.69 18.50
C CYS A 67 18.63 -22.83 18.92
N ALA A 68 18.86 -23.24 20.16
CA ALA A 68 20.19 -23.67 20.58
C ALA A 68 20.60 -24.93 19.80
N ASN A 69 21.87 -25.00 19.38
CA ASN A 69 22.40 -26.17 18.66
C ASN A 69 22.33 -27.46 19.49
N GLN A 70 22.35 -27.33 20.82
CA GLN A 70 22.31 -28.42 21.79
C GLN A 70 21.55 -27.95 23.03
N ILE A 71 20.78 -28.85 23.64
CA ILE A 71 20.12 -28.58 24.93
C ILE A 71 21.15 -28.76 26.04
N VAL A 72 21.21 -27.79 26.95
CA VAL A 72 22.03 -27.89 28.17
C VAL A 72 21.27 -28.69 29.23
N GLU A 73 21.96 -29.52 30.01
CA GLU A 73 21.31 -30.31 31.07
C GLU A 73 20.58 -29.41 32.09
N ILE A 74 19.40 -29.85 32.54
CA ILE A 74 18.61 -29.12 33.55
C ILE A 74 19.35 -29.15 34.89
N SER A 75 19.58 -27.97 35.46
CA SER A 75 20.22 -27.81 36.78
C SER A 75 19.45 -28.52 37.88
N LEU A 76 20.17 -29.14 38.83
CA LEU A 76 19.59 -29.71 40.05
C LEU A 76 18.95 -28.64 40.96
N HIS A 77 19.39 -27.39 40.86
CA HIS A 77 18.78 -26.28 41.59
C HIS A 77 17.44 -25.87 40.97
N VAL A 78 16.42 -25.68 41.82
CA VAL A 78 15.07 -25.29 41.37
C VAL A 78 15.02 -23.77 41.19
N GLN A 79 15.30 -23.33 39.97
CA GLN A 79 15.19 -21.92 39.56
C GLN A 79 14.19 -21.78 38.41
N PHE A 80 13.21 -20.90 38.56
CA PHE A 80 12.29 -20.52 37.49
C PHE A 80 12.75 -19.22 36.84
N LEU A 81 12.34 -19.00 35.60
CA LEU A 81 12.66 -17.80 34.83
C LEU A 81 11.39 -17.14 34.32
N ALA A 82 11.29 -15.82 34.47
CA ALA A 82 10.29 -15.00 33.79
C ALA A 82 11.03 -13.94 32.96
N VAL A 83 10.67 -13.80 31.68
CA VAL A 83 11.31 -12.84 30.76
C VAL A 83 10.24 -11.93 30.16
N GLY A 84 10.54 -10.63 30.08
CA GLY A 84 9.73 -9.64 29.38
C GLY A 84 9.63 -8.30 30.11
N GLN A 85 9.12 -7.29 29.42
CA GLN A 85 8.92 -5.96 30.01
C GLN A 85 7.97 -6.01 31.21
N LEU A 86 8.25 -5.25 32.26
CA LEU A 86 7.49 -5.29 33.52
C LEU A 86 6.26 -4.36 33.47
N TRP A 87 5.34 -4.67 32.55
CA TRP A 87 4.03 -4.02 32.45
C TRP A 87 2.96 -4.80 33.22
N PRO A 88 1.88 -4.13 33.67
CA PRO A 88 0.81 -4.79 34.43
C PRO A 88 0.24 -6.05 33.75
N HIS A 89 0.07 -6.00 32.42
CA HIS A 89 -0.50 -7.12 31.67
C HIS A 89 0.40 -8.34 31.57
N LYS A 90 1.72 -8.23 31.83
CA LYS A 90 2.60 -9.40 31.90
C LYS A 90 2.38 -10.24 33.17
N ARG A 91 1.61 -9.70 34.14
CA ARG A 91 1.20 -10.34 35.40
C ARG A 91 2.35 -11.03 36.14
N VAL A 92 3.55 -10.45 36.10
CA VAL A 92 4.72 -10.96 36.84
C VAL A 92 4.44 -11.05 38.34
N LYS A 93 3.57 -10.17 38.85
CA LYS A 93 2.99 -10.25 40.20
C LYS A 93 2.49 -11.66 40.54
N MET A 94 1.72 -12.28 39.64
CA MET A 94 1.14 -13.61 39.82
C MET A 94 2.21 -14.69 39.96
N ILE A 95 3.32 -14.55 39.23
CA ILE A 95 4.47 -15.48 39.27
C ILE A 95 5.18 -15.37 40.62
N ILE A 96 5.34 -14.15 41.15
CA ILE A 96 5.93 -13.92 42.49
C ILE A 96 5.01 -14.48 43.59
N GLU A 97 3.69 -14.27 43.48
CA GLU A 97 2.70 -14.86 44.40
C GLU A 97 2.73 -16.39 44.37
N ALA A 98 2.89 -17.00 43.19
CA ALA A 98 3.05 -18.45 43.04
C ALA A 98 4.35 -18.95 43.69
N LEU A 99 5.48 -18.26 43.47
CA LEU A 99 6.76 -18.60 44.09
C LEU A 99 6.72 -18.57 45.62
N ALA A 100 5.92 -17.68 46.22
CA ALA A 100 5.77 -17.60 47.67
C ALA A 100 5.29 -18.92 48.29
N MET A 101 4.56 -19.73 47.53
CA MET A 101 4.03 -21.04 47.94
C MET A 101 5.06 -22.18 47.82
N LEU A 102 6.22 -21.92 47.20
CA LEU A 102 7.30 -22.89 46.99
C LEU A 102 8.53 -22.47 47.81
N PRO A 103 8.75 -23.02 49.01
CA PRO A 103 9.83 -22.55 49.90
C PRO A 103 11.24 -22.76 49.34
N ASP A 104 11.45 -23.84 48.58
CA ASP A 104 12.79 -24.26 48.09
C ASP A 104 13.10 -23.84 46.65
N ALA A 105 12.27 -22.98 46.05
CA ALA A 105 12.44 -22.50 44.68
C ALA A 105 12.93 -21.04 44.63
N ARG A 106 13.67 -20.71 43.57
CA ARG A 106 14.09 -19.35 43.21
C ARG A 106 13.42 -18.89 41.92
N LEU A 107 13.34 -17.58 41.73
CA LEU A 107 12.83 -16.95 40.50
C LEU A 107 13.81 -15.88 40.02
N VAL A 108 14.21 -15.98 38.76
CA VAL A 108 14.88 -14.89 38.05
C VAL A 108 13.86 -14.19 37.16
N ILE A 109 13.82 -12.86 37.24
CA ILE A 109 12.97 -12.01 36.41
C ILE A 109 13.89 -11.15 35.55
N VAL A 110 13.86 -11.37 34.23
CA VAL A 110 14.64 -10.58 33.27
C VAL A 110 13.71 -9.60 32.56
N GLY A 111 13.90 -8.32 32.83
CA GLY A 111 13.16 -7.24 32.18
C GLY A 111 13.10 -5.98 33.02
N ASN A 112 12.67 -4.90 32.38
CA ASN A 112 12.44 -3.62 33.03
C ASN A 112 11.05 -3.08 32.67
N GLY A 113 10.52 -2.17 33.47
CA GLY A 113 9.21 -1.58 33.22
C GLY A 113 8.59 -0.92 34.45
N PRO A 114 7.42 -0.30 34.29
CA PRO A 114 6.79 0.54 35.31
C PRO A 114 6.42 -0.20 36.60
N GLU A 115 6.20 -1.52 36.56
CA GLU A 115 5.84 -2.29 37.76
C GLU A 115 7.05 -2.74 38.61
N ARG A 116 8.30 -2.49 38.17
CA ARG A 116 9.50 -3.06 38.82
C ARG A 116 9.57 -2.81 40.33
N GLU A 117 9.53 -1.56 40.75
CA GLU A 117 9.63 -1.19 42.18
C GLU A 117 8.49 -1.78 43.02
N LYS A 118 7.31 -1.93 42.43
CA LYS A 118 6.14 -2.51 43.10
C LYS A 118 6.29 -4.02 43.27
N LEU A 119 6.86 -4.70 42.27
CA LEU A 119 7.14 -6.14 42.33
C LEU A 119 8.25 -6.45 43.34
N GLU A 120 9.32 -5.64 43.40
CA GLU A 120 10.39 -5.75 44.39
C GLU A 120 9.86 -5.58 45.83
N ARG A 121 9.05 -4.54 46.07
CA ARG A 121 8.37 -4.34 47.36
C ARG A 121 7.44 -5.50 47.72
N MET A 122 6.75 -6.07 46.74
CA MET A 122 5.88 -7.22 46.99
C MET A 122 6.68 -8.45 47.42
N ALA A 123 7.81 -8.75 46.76
CA ALA A 123 8.68 -9.85 47.15
C ALA A 123 9.19 -9.68 48.59
N LEU A 124 9.51 -8.45 49.01
CA LEU A 124 9.85 -8.12 50.39
C LEU A 124 8.68 -8.36 51.35
N SER A 125 7.48 -7.89 51.01
CA SER A 125 6.30 -8.04 51.87
C SER A 125 5.87 -9.50 52.08
N LEU A 126 6.16 -10.36 51.09
CA LEU A 126 5.91 -11.80 51.16
C LEU A 126 7.06 -12.56 51.86
N GLY A 127 8.17 -11.88 52.21
CA GLY A 127 9.33 -12.49 52.84
C GLY A 127 10.17 -13.39 51.92
N ILE A 128 10.14 -13.12 50.61
CA ILE A 128 10.78 -13.98 49.59
C ILE A 128 11.81 -13.23 48.74
N GLN A 129 12.19 -12.00 49.13
CA GLN A 129 13.12 -11.16 48.39
C GLN A 129 14.46 -11.85 48.09
N ASP A 130 14.97 -12.69 49.00
CA ASP A 130 16.24 -13.40 48.82
C ASP A 130 16.13 -14.56 47.80
N ARG A 131 14.92 -14.88 47.35
CA ARG A 131 14.62 -15.91 46.35
C ARG A 131 14.20 -15.33 45.01
N VAL A 132 14.00 -14.01 44.90
CA VAL A 132 13.62 -13.33 43.65
C VAL A 132 14.76 -12.42 43.19
N CYS A 133 15.32 -12.68 42.01
CA CYS A 133 16.39 -11.88 41.43
C CYS A 133 15.88 -11.13 40.19
N PHE A 134 15.93 -9.80 40.22
CA PHE A 134 15.59 -8.95 39.08
C PHE A 134 16.86 -8.61 38.28
N LYS A 135 16.81 -8.81 36.96
CA LYS A 135 17.87 -8.51 36.00
C LYS A 135 17.27 -7.69 34.84
N HIS A 136 18.07 -6.88 34.16
CA HIS A 136 17.68 -6.19 32.92
C HIS A 136 18.94 -5.94 32.08
N GLU A 137 18.73 -5.55 30.81
CA GLU A 137 19.82 -5.17 29.89
C GLU A 137 20.88 -6.26 29.69
N LEU A 138 20.46 -7.52 29.76
CA LEU A 138 21.32 -8.67 29.46
C LEU A 138 21.64 -8.70 27.96
N SER A 139 22.89 -8.97 27.63
CA SER A 139 23.31 -9.40 26.30
C SER A 139 22.59 -10.70 25.90
N ALA A 140 22.62 -11.03 24.60
CA ALA A 140 22.04 -12.27 24.10
C ALA A 140 22.69 -13.51 24.75
N GLU A 141 23.99 -13.47 25.02
CA GLU A 141 24.73 -14.52 25.71
C GLU A 141 24.29 -14.67 27.17
N GLU A 142 24.14 -13.57 27.90
CA GLU A 142 23.69 -13.57 29.29
C GLU A 142 22.24 -14.06 29.40
N LEU A 143 21.33 -13.59 28.54
CA LEU A 143 19.95 -14.06 28.51
C LEU A 143 19.86 -15.56 28.19
N ARG A 144 20.67 -16.03 27.24
CA ARG A 144 20.81 -17.46 26.93
C ARG A 144 21.29 -18.26 28.15
N ALA A 145 22.22 -17.71 28.94
CA ALA A 145 22.66 -18.35 30.17
C ALA A 145 21.52 -18.47 31.20
N GLU A 146 20.66 -17.45 31.34
CA GLU A 146 19.49 -17.53 32.21
C GLU A 146 18.48 -18.59 31.76
N TYR A 147 18.18 -18.66 30.46
CA TYR A 147 17.33 -19.73 29.91
C TYR A 147 17.94 -21.11 30.18
N ASN A 148 19.23 -21.30 29.96
CA ASN A 148 19.89 -22.58 30.19
C ASN A 148 19.97 -22.97 31.67
N ALA A 149 20.02 -21.99 32.58
CA ALA A 149 20.11 -22.22 34.01
C ALA A 149 18.76 -22.57 34.67
N CYS A 150 17.64 -22.28 34.02
CA CYS A 150 16.33 -22.47 34.63
C CYS A 150 15.80 -23.90 34.50
N ARG A 151 14.94 -24.28 35.47
CA ARG A 151 14.14 -25.50 35.49
C ARG A 151 12.98 -25.43 34.52
N ALA A 152 12.31 -24.27 34.48
CA ALA A 152 11.21 -23.97 33.58
C ALA A 152 11.05 -22.45 33.46
N VAL A 153 10.47 -22.02 32.36
CA VAL A 153 10.06 -20.62 32.15
C VAL A 153 8.61 -20.48 32.58
N VAL A 154 8.31 -19.43 33.35
CA VAL A 154 6.95 -19.10 33.79
C VAL A 154 6.47 -17.85 33.06
N PHE A 155 5.35 -17.96 32.36
CA PHE A 155 4.82 -16.89 31.52
C PHE A 155 3.34 -16.63 31.81
N ALA A 156 3.05 -15.49 32.44
CA ALA A 156 1.70 -15.15 32.92
C ALA A 156 1.01 -14.03 32.12
N ALA A 157 1.55 -13.69 30.94
CA ALA A 157 1.07 -12.53 30.20
C ALA A 157 -0.37 -12.68 29.72
N ALA A 158 -1.16 -11.65 29.98
CA ALA A 158 -2.54 -11.52 29.56
C ALA A 158 -2.64 -11.12 28.10
N ARG A 159 -3.53 -11.81 27.36
CA ARG A 159 -3.86 -11.46 25.97
C ARG A 159 -2.63 -11.30 25.08
N GLU A 160 -1.58 -12.09 25.33
CA GLU A 160 -0.32 -11.95 24.61
C GLU A 160 -0.53 -12.23 23.10
N PRO A 161 -0.09 -11.35 22.18
CA PRO A 161 -0.34 -11.52 20.74
C PRO A 161 0.21 -12.85 20.20
N PHE A 162 1.53 -13.05 20.27
CA PHE A 162 2.19 -14.30 19.87
C PHE A 162 2.99 -14.92 21.01
N GLY A 163 3.71 -14.12 21.80
CA GLY A 163 4.51 -14.62 22.92
C GLY A 163 5.79 -15.31 22.47
N ILE A 164 6.78 -14.50 22.06
CA ILE A 164 8.09 -15.03 21.63
C ILE A 164 8.85 -15.72 22.78
N VAL A 165 8.67 -15.25 24.03
CA VAL A 165 9.31 -15.81 25.24
C VAL A 165 8.94 -17.28 25.47
N PRO A 166 7.67 -17.68 25.41
CA PRO A 166 7.26 -19.09 25.31
C PRO A 166 8.08 -19.90 24.31
N LEU A 167 8.27 -19.38 23.10
CA LEU A 167 8.99 -20.08 22.04
C LEU A 167 10.51 -20.11 22.28
N GLU A 168 11.08 -19.05 22.86
CA GLU A 168 12.47 -19.01 23.33
C GLU A 168 12.73 -20.05 24.42
N ALA A 169 11.81 -20.20 25.39
CA ALA A 169 11.91 -21.24 26.41
C ALA A 169 12.07 -22.62 25.79
N LEU A 170 11.20 -22.94 24.82
CA LEU A 170 11.25 -24.19 24.09
C LEU A 170 12.55 -24.32 23.29
N ALA A 171 13.00 -23.25 22.62
CA ALA A 171 14.24 -23.19 21.84
C ALA A 171 15.51 -23.43 22.67
N HIS A 172 15.44 -23.20 23.98
CA HIS A 172 16.48 -23.49 24.97
C HIS A 172 16.27 -24.83 25.71
N GLY A 173 15.30 -25.63 25.28
CA GLY A 173 14.95 -26.91 25.87
C GLY A 173 14.42 -26.80 27.29
N ARG A 174 13.67 -25.72 27.59
CA ARG A 174 13.06 -25.48 28.89
C ARG A 174 11.55 -25.71 28.80
N PRO A 175 10.95 -26.46 29.74
CA PRO A 175 9.51 -26.53 29.87
C PRO A 175 8.90 -25.15 30.08
N LEU A 176 7.71 -24.96 29.54
CA LEU A 176 6.92 -23.75 29.75
C LEU A 176 5.80 -24.01 30.77
N ILE A 177 5.68 -23.15 31.79
CA ILE A 177 4.48 -23.03 32.60
C ILE A 177 3.84 -21.71 32.21
N ALA A 178 2.64 -21.74 31.65
CA ALA A 178 2.02 -20.52 31.17
C ALA A 178 0.53 -20.48 31.43
N VAL A 179 -0.03 -19.27 31.45
CA VAL A 179 -1.48 -19.12 31.51
C VAL A 179 -2.10 -19.58 30.19
N ASN A 180 -3.30 -20.14 30.22
CA ASN A 180 -3.98 -20.67 29.03
C ASN A 180 -4.70 -19.54 28.28
N GLU A 181 -3.95 -18.55 27.82
CA GLU A 181 -4.46 -17.42 27.03
C GLU A 181 -3.37 -16.80 26.14
N GLY A 182 -3.77 -16.20 25.01
CA GLY A 182 -2.84 -15.58 24.06
C GLY A 182 -2.37 -16.52 22.96
N GLY A 183 -1.66 -15.98 21.97
CA GLY A 183 -1.30 -16.72 20.75
C GLY A 183 -0.21 -17.79 20.93
N TYR A 184 0.58 -17.75 22.01
CA TYR A 184 1.58 -18.80 22.25
C TYR A 184 0.93 -20.17 22.56
N THR A 185 -0.35 -20.18 22.94
CA THR A 185 -1.10 -21.43 23.15
C THR A 185 -1.22 -22.26 21.87
N GLU A 186 -1.02 -21.65 20.70
CA GLU A 186 -1.06 -22.30 19.39
C GLU A 186 0.24 -23.07 19.06
N VAL A 187 1.37 -22.66 19.66
CA VAL A 187 2.70 -23.21 19.34
C VAL A 187 3.22 -24.16 20.41
N VAL A 188 2.44 -24.40 21.46
CA VAL A 188 2.78 -25.31 22.56
C VAL A 188 1.74 -26.42 22.69
N ASP A 189 2.09 -27.51 23.36
CA ASP A 189 1.15 -28.57 23.73
C ASP A 189 1.53 -29.16 25.09
N SER A 190 0.76 -30.14 25.57
CA SER A 190 0.95 -30.74 26.90
C SER A 190 2.31 -31.44 27.09
N HIS A 191 3.01 -31.78 26.02
CA HIS A 191 4.33 -32.41 26.11
C HIS A 191 5.43 -31.37 26.37
N CYS A 192 5.23 -30.09 26.05
CA CYS A 192 6.26 -29.06 26.23
C CYS A 192 5.82 -27.92 27.15
N ALA A 193 4.52 -27.79 27.42
CA ALA A 193 3.96 -26.74 28.23
C ALA A 193 2.86 -27.23 29.18
N MET A 194 2.78 -26.60 30.35
CA MET A 194 1.68 -26.72 31.29
C MET A 194 0.85 -25.44 31.27
N LEU A 195 -0.25 -25.47 30.50
CA LEU A 195 -1.18 -24.35 30.40
C LEU A 195 -2.16 -24.35 31.58
N VAL A 196 -2.31 -23.22 32.26
CA VAL A 196 -3.12 -23.11 33.49
C VAL A 196 -4.07 -21.92 33.52
N PRO A 197 -5.14 -21.93 34.33
CA PRO A 197 -5.90 -20.73 34.62
C PRO A 197 -5.02 -19.61 35.20
N PRO A 198 -5.37 -18.33 34.99
CA PRO A 198 -4.57 -17.20 35.46
C PRO A 198 -4.76 -16.92 36.95
N ARG A 199 -4.34 -17.87 37.80
CA ARG A 199 -4.33 -17.74 39.26
C ARG A 199 -2.96 -18.16 39.80
N PRO A 200 -2.43 -17.49 40.84
CA PRO A 200 -1.14 -17.85 41.44
C PRO A 200 -1.06 -19.33 41.85
N GLN A 201 -2.16 -19.88 42.39
CA GLN A 201 -2.19 -21.28 42.85
C GLN A 201 -1.96 -22.27 41.70
N ASP A 202 -2.57 -22.08 40.53
CA ASP A 202 -2.38 -23.04 39.43
C ASP A 202 -0.95 -22.97 38.87
N LEU A 203 -0.35 -21.78 38.83
CA LEU A 203 1.07 -21.64 38.49
C LEU A 203 1.94 -22.37 39.53
N ALA A 204 1.67 -22.16 40.81
CA ALA A 204 2.41 -22.79 41.91
C ALA A 204 2.34 -24.32 41.86
N ASP A 205 1.17 -24.88 41.56
CA ASP A 205 0.98 -26.34 41.46
C ASP A 205 1.86 -26.95 40.36
N LYS A 206 1.92 -26.30 39.19
CA LYS A 206 2.76 -26.76 38.06
C LYS A 206 4.24 -26.49 38.28
N MET A 207 4.59 -25.36 38.90
CA MET A 207 5.95 -25.08 39.34
C MET A 207 6.43 -26.17 40.31
N ASN A 208 5.61 -26.54 41.30
CA ASN A 208 5.96 -27.54 42.30
C ASN A 208 6.09 -28.95 41.69
N LEU A 209 5.28 -29.27 40.68
CA LEU A 209 5.42 -30.51 39.91
C LEU A 209 6.79 -30.60 39.22
N LEU A 210 7.18 -29.58 38.44
CA LEU A 210 8.47 -29.57 37.74
C LEU A 210 9.68 -29.37 38.66
N ALA A 211 9.48 -28.79 39.84
CA ALA A 211 10.50 -28.73 40.88
C ALA A 211 10.85 -30.13 41.42
N ARG A 212 9.85 -30.99 41.58
CA ARG A 212 9.98 -32.35 42.16
C ARG A 212 10.34 -33.41 41.13
N ASP A 213 9.91 -33.26 39.89
CA ASP A 213 10.11 -34.23 38.83
C ASP A 213 11.05 -33.67 37.74
N ILE A 214 12.35 -33.90 37.94
CA ILE A 214 13.38 -33.45 36.99
C ILE A 214 13.31 -34.20 35.67
N ASP A 215 12.90 -35.46 35.67
CA ASP A 215 12.85 -36.28 34.47
C ASP A 215 11.67 -35.87 33.60
N LEU A 216 10.53 -35.51 34.22
CA LEU A 216 9.44 -34.83 33.51
C LEU A 216 9.91 -33.49 32.94
N ALA A 217 10.63 -32.68 33.70
CA ALA A 217 11.16 -31.41 33.20
C ALA A 217 12.11 -31.62 32.00
N ARG A 218 12.98 -32.64 32.04
CA ARG A 218 13.87 -33.00 30.91
C ARG A 218 13.06 -33.44 29.69
N ALA A 219 12.14 -34.38 29.88
CA ALA A 219 11.29 -34.89 28.80
C ALA A 219 10.49 -33.76 28.13
N MET A 220 9.94 -32.83 28.93
CA MET A 220 9.21 -31.70 28.40
C MET A 220 10.10 -30.67 27.70
N GLY A 221 11.30 -30.43 28.23
CA GLY A 221 12.30 -29.58 27.61
C GLY A 221 12.75 -30.12 26.25
N GLU A 222 13.02 -31.42 26.14
CA GLU A 222 13.36 -32.08 24.88
C GLU A 222 12.22 -32.03 23.87
N ALA A 223 10.98 -32.28 24.31
CA ALA A 223 9.80 -32.14 23.46
C ALA A 223 9.65 -30.69 22.96
N GLY A 224 9.85 -29.72 23.85
CA GLY A 224 9.85 -28.29 23.54
C GLY A 224 10.88 -27.92 22.49
N TRP A 225 12.14 -28.33 22.67
CA TRP A 225 13.21 -28.03 21.73
C TRP A 225 12.95 -28.60 20.33
N LYS A 226 12.48 -29.85 20.24
CA LYS A 226 12.07 -30.46 18.96
C LYS A 226 10.91 -29.67 18.32
N LYS A 227 9.98 -29.17 19.13
CA LYS A 227 8.86 -28.36 18.65
C LYS A 227 9.32 -26.98 18.16
N ALA A 228 10.20 -26.30 18.91
CA ALA A 228 10.72 -24.98 18.55
C ALA A 228 11.45 -24.96 17.21
N GLN A 229 12.13 -26.06 16.84
CA GLN A 229 12.80 -26.19 15.54
C GLN A 229 11.86 -26.06 14.33
N GLN A 230 10.56 -26.31 14.53
CA GLN A 230 9.54 -26.15 13.47
C GLN A 230 9.30 -24.65 13.17
N TYR A 231 9.58 -23.77 14.13
CA TYR A 231 9.35 -22.33 14.07
C TYR A 231 10.67 -21.58 13.80
N SER A 232 11.31 -21.86 12.68
CA SER A 232 12.53 -21.14 12.27
C SER A 232 12.19 -19.83 11.56
N TRP A 233 13.08 -18.84 11.69
CA TRP A 233 12.97 -17.58 10.93
C TRP A 233 12.91 -17.81 9.41
N ASN A 234 13.60 -18.83 8.90
CA ASN A 234 13.54 -19.20 7.49
C ASN A 234 12.16 -19.71 7.08
N ASN A 235 11.51 -20.52 7.91
CA ASN A 235 10.15 -21.00 7.64
C ASN A 235 9.14 -19.85 7.63
N SER A 236 9.21 -18.98 8.63
CA SER A 236 8.34 -17.79 8.73
C SER A 236 8.53 -16.87 7.52
N ALA A 237 9.77 -16.59 7.13
CA ALA A 237 10.08 -15.77 5.96
C ALA A 237 9.55 -16.41 4.66
N ASN A 238 9.78 -17.71 4.46
CA ASN A 238 9.31 -18.42 3.26
C ASN A 238 7.78 -18.47 3.16
N GLN A 239 7.07 -18.65 4.28
CA GLN A 239 5.60 -18.59 4.31
C GLN A 239 5.10 -17.19 3.94
N LEU A 240 5.72 -16.15 4.52
CA LEU A 240 5.37 -14.77 4.21
C LEU A 240 5.60 -14.45 2.73
N ILE A 241 6.72 -14.89 2.16
CA ILE A 241 7.03 -14.74 0.73
C ILE A 241 5.94 -15.40 -0.14
N LYS A 242 5.54 -16.64 0.15
CA LYS A 242 4.46 -17.32 -0.60
C LYS A 242 3.12 -16.60 -0.54
N ILE A 243 2.77 -16.07 0.64
CA ILE A 243 1.53 -15.30 0.80
C ILE A 243 1.60 -14.04 -0.06
N ILE A 244 2.72 -13.33 -0.02
CA ILE A 244 2.98 -12.17 -0.87
C ILE A 244 2.81 -12.57 -2.36
N GLU A 245 3.51 -13.61 -2.82
CA GLU A 245 3.43 -14.10 -4.22
C GLU A 245 2.02 -14.52 -4.65
N SER A 246 1.29 -15.27 -3.81
CA SER A 246 -0.08 -15.71 -4.13
C SER A 246 -1.08 -14.55 -4.19
N THR A 247 -0.90 -13.54 -3.34
CA THR A 247 -1.72 -12.32 -3.37
C THR A 247 -1.52 -11.57 -4.67
N PHE A 248 -0.30 -11.60 -5.21
CA PHE A 248 -0.01 -11.08 -6.54
C PHE A 248 -0.66 -11.91 -7.66
N ASN A 249 -0.73 -13.24 -7.55
CA ASN A 249 -1.21 -14.12 -8.62
C ASN A 249 -2.74 -14.34 -8.69
N THR A 250 -3.48 -14.30 -7.57
CA THR A 250 -4.95 -14.49 -7.59
C THR A 250 -5.68 -13.34 -8.27
N TYR A 251 -5.09 -12.14 -8.27
CA TYR A 251 -5.54 -11.01 -9.08
C TYR A 251 -5.49 -11.26 -10.59
N ALA A 252 -4.79 -12.32 -10.98
CA ALA A 252 -4.47 -12.67 -12.34
C ALA A 252 -5.33 -13.86 -12.84
N HIS A 253 -6.58 -14.06 -12.40
CA HIS A 253 -7.41 -15.11 -13.01
C HIS A 253 -8.90 -14.79 -13.18
N ASP A 254 -9.43 -13.79 -12.48
CA ASP A 254 -10.87 -13.53 -12.46
C ASP A 254 -11.39 -12.62 -13.58
N HIS A 255 -10.55 -11.98 -14.41
CA HIS A 255 -11.05 -11.06 -15.45
C HIS A 255 -11.23 -11.63 -16.86
N LYS A 256 -11.10 -12.95 -17.07
CA LYS A 256 -11.25 -13.56 -18.41
C LYS A 256 -12.69 -13.87 -18.85
N ARG A 257 -13.71 -13.11 -18.42
CA ARG A 257 -15.08 -13.25 -18.95
C ARG A 257 -15.74 -11.90 -19.22
N CYS A 258 -15.44 -11.32 -20.38
CA CYS A 258 -16.37 -10.57 -21.24
C CYS A 258 -15.57 -10.02 -22.43
N ASN A 259 -15.77 -10.53 -23.64
CA ASN A 259 -15.47 -9.78 -24.87
C ASN A 259 -16.26 -10.35 -26.05
N GLY A 260 -17.11 -9.49 -26.62
CA GLY A 260 -17.74 -9.62 -27.91
C GLY A 260 -17.64 -8.27 -28.62
N GLY A 261 -16.58 -8.14 -29.43
CA GLY A 261 -16.18 -6.99 -30.23
C GLY A 261 -14.87 -7.39 -30.90
N THR A 262 -14.64 -7.05 -32.17
CA THR A 262 -13.48 -7.51 -32.95
C THR A 262 -12.17 -7.20 -32.21
N ALA A 263 -11.53 -8.27 -31.71
CA ALA A 263 -10.45 -8.18 -30.73
C ALA A 263 -9.28 -7.31 -31.21
N ILE A 264 -8.87 -6.39 -30.33
CA ILE A 264 -7.61 -5.67 -30.41
C ILE A 264 -6.46 -6.67 -30.49
N ASP A 265 -5.55 -6.49 -31.44
CA ASP A 265 -4.42 -7.39 -31.69
C ASP A 265 -3.26 -7.17 -30.71
N ARG A 266 -3.18 -6.00 -30.06
CA ARG A 266 -2.17 -5.66 -29.03
C ARG A 266 -2.60 -4.49 -28.12
N PRO A 267 -2.05 -4.37 -26.90
CA PRO A 267 -2.34 -3.25 -26.02
C PRO A 267 -1.77 -1.94 -26.59
N LEU A 268 -2.47 -0.84 -26.32
CA LEU A 268 -2.16 0.50 -26.80
C LEU A 268 -1.54 1.37 -25.70
N ILE A 269 -0.60 2.23 -26.06
CA ILE A 269 0.07 3.16 -25.15
C ILE A 269 -0.23 4.60 -25.57
N GLY A 270 -0.97 5.29 -24.71
CA GLY A 270 -1.31 6.71 -24.82
C GLY A 270 -0.48 7.57 -23.88
N VAL A 271 -0.30 8.85 -24.20
CA VAL A 271 0.32 9.83 -23.29
C VAL A 271 -0.55 11.09 -23.19
N GLN A 272 -0.78 11.60 -21.98
CA GLN A 272 -1.48 12.88 -21.79
C GLN A 272 -0.58 14.04 -22.21
N TYR A 273 -1.14 15.03 -22.91
CA TYR A 273 -0.39 16.09 -23.58
C TYR A 273 -1.07 17.46 -23.40
N TYR A 274 -0.28 18.48 -23.12
CA TYR A 274 -0.77 19.84 -22.86
C TYR A 274 -0.29 20.79 -23.96
N CYS A 275 -1.25 21.59 -24.45
CA CYS A 275 -1.08 22.52 -25.58
C CYS A 275 -1.14 23.99 -25.13
N TRP A 276 -0.59 24.33 -23.96
CA TRP A 276 -0.80 25.64 -23.32
C TRP A 276 0.47 26.49 -23.12
N TYR A 277 1.63 26.00 -23.54
CA TYR A 277 2.91 26.68 -23.28
C TYR A 277 3.16 27.88 -24.21
N GLY A 278 3.55 29.01 -23.62
CA GLY A 278 4.02 30.21 -24.32
C GLY A 278 5.46 30.09 -24.84
N ASP A 279 5.92 31.09 -25.60
CA ASP A 279 7.28 31.08 -26.16
C ASP A 279 8.32 31.62 -25.15
N GLY A 280 9.27 30.78 -24.73
CA GLY A 280 10.41 31.17 -23.89
C GLY A 280 10.13 31.29 -22.38
N ALA A 281 11.21 31.49 -21.60
CA ALA A 281 11.13 31.70 -20.15
C ALA A 281 10.38 32.99 -19.79
N GLY A 282 9.51 32.93 -18.79
CA GLY A 282 8.66 34.03 -18.33
C GLY A 282 7.37 34.21 -19.14
N SER A 283 7.12 33.34 -20.13
CA SER A 283 5.88 33.33 -20.90
C SER A 283 4.81 32.47 -20.23
N LEU A 284 3.59 32.48 -20.76
CA LEU A 284 2.46 31.74 -20.19
C LEU A 284 2.82 30.27 -19.93
N HIS A 285 2.57 29.79 -18.70
CA HIS A 285 2.95 28.45 -18.24
C HIS A 285 4.46 28.16 -18.14
N TRP A 286 5.33 29.11 -18.50
CA TRP A 286 6.77 29.06 -18.28
C TRP A 286 7.22 30.15 -17.31
N ASN A 287 7.15 29.90 -16.00
CA ASN A 287 7.70 30.83 -15.01
C ASN A 287 7.13 32.27 -15.12
N ASP A 288 5.93 32.42 -15.70
CA ASP A 288 5.15 33.67 -15.73
C ASP A 288 4.76 34.15 -14.33
N ASN A 289 4.67 33.22 -13.38
CA ASN A 289 4.51 33.49 -11.96
C ASN A 289 5.50 32.70 -11.11
N LEU A 290 6.63 33.33 -10.77
CA LEU A 290 7.69 32.73 -9.97
C LEU A 290 7.29 32.41 -8.52
N GLU A 291 6.23 33.04 -8.02
CA GLU A 291 5.76 32.83 -6.64
C GLU A 291 4.87 31.61 -6.54
N PHE A 292 4.11 31.29 -7.60
CA PHE A 292 2.99 30.34 -7.53
C PHE A 292 2.94 29.30 -8.67
N GLY A 293 3.99 29.19 -9.50
CA GLY A 293 3.92 28.44 -10.77
C GLY A 293 5.25 28.02 -11.40
N ALA A 294 6.37 28.12 -10.67
CA ALA A 294 7.69 28.00 -11.27
C ALA A 294 8.02 26.56 -11.71
N VAL A 295 8.35 26.39 -12.98
CA VAL A 295 8.89 25.14 -13.55
C VAL A 295 10.38 25.03 -13.20
N ASP A 296 10.71 24.02 -12.41
CA ASP A 296 12.07 23.79 -11.89
C ASP A 296 12.91 22.82 -12.74
N ASP A 297 12.27 22.02 -13.59
CA ASP A 297 12.93 21.10 -14.53
C ASP A 297 12.76 21.58 -15.98
N MET A 298 13.89 21.82 -16.66
CA MET A 298 13.90 22.46 -17.97
C MET A 298 13.88 21.43 -19.12
N PRO A 299 12.98 21.56 -20.11
CA PRO A 299 13.00 20.71 -21.31
C PRO A 299 14.37 20.70 -21.98
N GLU A 300 14.76 19.56 -22.56
CA GLU A 300 16.05 19.43 -23.24
C GLU A 300 16.17 20.39 -24.44
N ILE A 301 15.04 20.63 -25.11
CA ILE A 301 14.88 21.55 -26.24
C ILE A 301 14.66 23.02 -25.83
N GLY A 302 14.67 23.32 -24.53
CA GLY A 302 14.42 24.67 -23.99
C GLY A 302 12.93 24.97 -23.81
N PHE A 303 12.60 26.14 -23.24
CA PHE A 303 11.22 26.59 -23.09
C PHE A 303 10.63 26.94 -24.46
N TYR A 304 9.67 26.13 -24.91
CA TYR A 304 9.09 26.19 -26.25
C TYR A 304 7.63 26.65 -26.22
N SER A 305 7.15 27.19 -27.34
CA SER A 305 5.72 27.41 -27.54
C SER A 305 5.00 26.13 -27.98
N SER A 306 3.78 25.91 -27.49
CA SER A 306 2.89 24.85 -28.01
C SER A 306 2.48 25.07 -29.47
N LEU A 307 2.79 26.23 -30.07
CA LEU A 307 2.58 26.52 -31.49
C LEU A 307 3.84 26.28 -32.36
N ASP A 308 5.00 26.01 -31.73
CA ASP A 308 6.25 25.80 -32.44
C ASP A 308 6.21 24.46 -33.19
N GLY A 309 6.31 24.52 -34.52
CA GLY A 309 6.26 23.34 -35.37
C GLY A 309 7.46 22.41 -35.17
N ASP A 310 8.63 22.95 -34.82
CA ASP A 310 9.83 22.14 -34.62
C ASP A 310 9.76 21.36 -33.29
N ALA A 311 9.27 22.00 -32.22
CA ALA A 311 8.97 21.32 -30.95
C ALA A 311 7.93 20.21 -31.13
N LEU A 312 6.79 20.49 -31.79
CA LEU A 312 5.75 19.49 -32.04
C LEU A 312 6.25 18.32 -32.89
N LYS A 313 7.07 18.60 -33.90
CA LYS A 313 7.72 17.56 -34.72
C LYS A 313 8.64 16.69 -33.89
N TYR A 314 9.46 17.31 -33.03
CA TYR A 314 10.33 16.60 -32.10
C TYR A 314 9.51 15.68 -31.17
N HIS A 315 8.41 16.17 -30.58
CA HIS A 315 7.55 15.37 -29.70
C HIS A 315 6.95 14.16 -30.40
N LEU A 316 6.34 14.34 -31.57
CA LEU A 316 5.71 13.24 -32.33
C LEU A 316 6.73 12.16 -32.73
N GLN A 317 7.91 12.57 -33.21
CA GLN A 317 8.98 11.63 -33.58
C GLN A 317 9.57 10.91 -32.35
N LEU A 318 9.68 11.62 -31.23
CA LEU A 318 10.12 11.06 -29.96
C LEU A 318 9.14 10.02 -29.42
N MET A 319 7.83 10.28 -29.51
CA MET A 319 6.77 9.34 -29.14
C MET A 319 6.82 8.09 -30.02
N ASP A 320 6.89 8.26 -31.34
CA ASP A 320 6.90 7.15 -32.32
C ASP A 320 8.08 6.20 -32.11
N ARG A 321 9.31 6.74 -32.03
CA ARG A 321 10.53 5.91 -31.82
C ARG A 321 10.56 5.18 -30.47
N ASN A 322 9.71 5.58 -29.53
CA ASN A 322 9.54 4.97 -28.21
C ASN A 322 8.25 4.15 -28.09
N GLY A 323 7.54 3.93 -29.20
CA GLY A 323 6.41 3.01 -29.25
C GLY A 323 5.15 3.52 -28.57
N VAL A 324 4.99 4.83 -28.42
CA VAL A 324 3.69 5.44 -28.08
C VAL A 324 2.77 5.30 -29.30
N ASP A 325 1.50 4.98 -29.08
CA ASP A 325 0.49 4.78 -30.13
C ASP A 325 -0.36 6.03 -30.36
N PHE A 326 -0.66 6.75 -29.28
CA PHE A 326 -1.47 7.95 -29.34
C PHE A 326 -1.10 8.94 -28.24
N LEU A 327 -1.53 10.19 -28.40
CA LEU A 327 -1.51 11.20 -27.36
C LEU A 327 -2.94 11.67 -27.06
N VAL A 328 -3.17 12.16 -25.85
CA VAL A 328 -4.44 12.70 -25.38
C VAL A 328 -4.24 14.17 -25.06
N ALA A 329 -4.68 15.04 -25.95
CA ALA A 329 -4.51 16.48 -25.81
C ALA A 329 -5.66 17.10 -24.99
N ASN A 330 -5.32 17.90 -23.97
CA ASN A 330 -6.33 18.59 -23.16
C ASN A 330 -7.00 19.75 -23.92
N LEU A 331 -8.30 19.90 -23.69
CA LEU A 331 -9.10 21.02 -24.17
C LEU A 331 -10.09 21.46 -23.07
N HIS A 332 -9.81 22.61 -22.47
CA HIS A 332 -10.64 23.24 -21.46
C HIS A 332 -11.86 23.93 -22.06
N ILE A 333 -13.00 23.76 -21.39
CA ILE A 333 -14.25 24.44 -21.70
C ILE A 333 -14.73 25.18 -20.46
N ASP A 334 -14.92 26.49 -20.59
CA ASP A 334 -15.49 27.36 -19.57
C ASP A 334 -16.69 28.16 -20.11
N SER A 335 -17.17 29.14 -19.34
CA SER A 335 -18.32 29.98 -19.73
C SER A 335 -18.10 30.81 -21.01
N ASN A 336 -16.85 30.98 -21.44
CA ASN A 336 -16.49 31.68 -22.68
C ASN A 336 -16.36 30.70 -23.87
N GLY A 337 -16.41 29.37 -23.62
CA GLY A 337 -16.29 28.32 -24.61
C GLY A 337 -14.97 27.55 -24.50
N VAL A 338 -14.44 27.10 -25.64
CA VAL A 338 -13.16 26.39 -25.72
C VAL A 338 -12.00 27.36 -25.51
N ASN A 339 -10.95 26.91 -24.82
CA ASN A 339 -9.74 27.72 -24.65
C ASN A 339 -9.03 27.95 -26.00
N ASP A 340 -8.88 29.21 -26.41
CA ASP A 340 -8.32 29.57 -27.71
C ASP A 340 -6.87 29.12 -27.92
N LEU A 341 -6.03 29.19 -26.87
CA LEU A 341 -4.62 28.81 -26.98
C LEU A 341 -4.48 27.30 -27.16
N GLU A 342 -5.20 26.52 -26.34
CA GLU A 342 -5.21 25.06 -26.43
C GLU A 342 -5.79 24.60 -27.77
N LEU A 343 -6.86 25.23 -28.24
CA LEU A 343 -7.43 24.95 -29.55
C LEU A 343 -6.44 25.23 -30.68
N ALA A 344 -5.75 26.38 -30.64
CA ALA A 344 -4.74 26.73 -31.63
C ALA A 344 -3.56 25.74 -31.61
N GLY A 345 -3.08 25.36 -30.43
CA GLY A 345 -2.04 24.33 -30.24
C GLY A 345 -2.47 22.98 -30.77
N LEU A 346 -3.70 22.55 -30.49
CA LEU A 346 -4.26 21.29 -30.98
C LEU A 346 -4.38 21.27 -32.50
N LEU A 347 -4.93 22.33 -33.11
CA LEU A 347 -4.99 22.45 -34.58
C LEU A 347 -3.59 22.41 -35.21
N ARG A 348 -2.62 23.08 -34.59
CA ARG A 348 -1.23 23.05 -35.02
C ARG A 348 -0.63 21.65 -34.92
N LEU A 349 -0.91 20.92 -33.84
CA LEU A 349 -0.46 19.54 -33.62
C LEU A 349 -1.01 18.59 -34.70
N PHE A 350 -2.30 18.69 -35.03
CA PHE A 350 -2.90 17.92 -36.14
C PHE A 350 -2.22 18.23 -37.47
N HIS A 351 -1.97 19.51 -37.77
CA HIS A 351 -1.31 19.93 -38.99
C HIS A 351 0.13 19.40 -39.09
N VAL A 352 0.90 19.45 -37.99
CA VAL A 352 2.26 18.88 -37.96
C VAL A 352 2.23 17.36 -38.10
N ALA A 353 1.27 16.67 -37.46
CA ALA A 353 1.10 15.23 -37.63
C ALA A 353 0.80 14.84 -39.08
N GLU A 354 0.00 15.64 -39.79
CA GLU A 354 -0.28 15.47 -41.22
C GLU A 354 0.97 15.66 -42.08
N ILE A 355 1.74 16.74 -41.88
CA ILE A 355 2.99 17.00 -42.60
C ILE A 355 4.00 15.84 -42.44
N LEU A 356 4.05 15.25 -41.24
CA LEU A 356 4.97 14.17 -40.92
C LEU A 356 4.46 12.78 -41.32
N GLU A 357 3.22 12.68 -41.81
CA GLU A 357 2.50 11.41 -41.95
C GLU A 357 2.61 10.56 -40.66
N SER A 358 2.47 11.23 -39.51
CA SER A 358 2.81 10.65 -38.22
C SER A 358 1.98 9.39 -37.92
N PRO A 359 2.60 8.31 -37.42
CA PRO A 359 1.87 7.14 -36.95
C PRO A 359 1.18 7.38 -35.60
N ILE A 360 1.56 8.43 -34.87
CA ILE A 360 0.90 8.82 -33.62
C ILE A 360 -0.50 9.33 -33.92
N ARG A 361 -1.48 8.83 -33.17
CA ARG A 361 -2.86 9.30 -33.23
C ARG A 361 -3.15 10.31 -32.13
N ILE A 362 -4.11 11.19 -32.37
CA ILE A 362 -4.46 12.28 -31.46
C ILE A 362 -5.87 12.05 -30.95
N ALA A 363 -6.01 11.83 -29.65
CA ALA A 363 -7.26 11.87 -28.92
C ALA A 363 -7.39 13.23 -28.22
N ILE A 364 -8.62 13.58 -27.84
CA ILE A 364 -8.90 14.83 -27.12
C ILE A 364 -9.49 14.50 -25.77
N GLN A 365 -8.96 15.13 -24.72
CA GLN A 365 -9.57 15.15 -23.39
C GLN A 365 -10.35 16.44 -23.21
N LEU A 366 -11.66 16.30 -23.05
CA LEU A 366 -12.51 17.41 -22.65
C LEU A 366 -12.39 17.66 -21.15
N CYS A 367 -12.14 18.91 -20.78
CA CYS A 367 -12.18 19.38 -19.40
C CYS A 367 -13.35 20.36 -19.21
N PRO A 368 -14.60 19.88 -19.07
CA PRO A 368 -15.77 20.72 -18.94
C PRO A 368 -15.88 21.29 -17.51
N TYR A 369 -15.60 22.58 -17.36
CA TYR A 369 -15.84 23.32 -16.11
C TYR A 369 -17.17 24.10 -16.15
N ASP A 370 -17.72 24.32 -17.35
CA ASP A 370 -19.09 24.76 -17.59
C ASP A 370 -19.78 23.78 -18.56
N LEU A 371 -21.02 23.41 -18.25
CA LEU A 371 -21.86 22.49 -19.02
C LEU A 371 -23.06 23.21 -19.69
N SER A 372 -23.01 24.55 -19.79
CA SER A 372 -24.01 25.30 -20.55
C SER A 372 -24.11 24.82 -22.01
N HIS A 373 -25.34 24.71 -22.52
CA HIS A 373 -25.64 24.17 -23.86
C HIS A 373 -24.80 24.83 -24.96
N ASP A 374 -24.70 26.16 -24.95
CA ASP A 374 -23.99 26.91 -25.98
C ASP A 374 -22.48 26.63 -26.01
N SER A 375 -21.84 26.47 -24.84
CA SER A 375 -20.40 26.18 -24.75
C SER A 375 -20.09 24.73 -25.14
N LEU A 376 -20.96 23.80 -24.71
CA LEU A 376 -20.83 22.38 -25.06
C LEU A 376 -21.02 22.14 -26.57
N ASP A 377 -22.04 22.75 -27.18
CA ASP A 377 -22.32 22.57 -28.61
C ASP A 377 -21.17 23.04 -29.50
N ARG A 378 -20.56 24.19 -29.18
CA ARG A 378 -19.38 24.71 -29.91
C ARG A 378 -18.16 23.80 -29.77
N ALA A 379 -17.90 23.30 -28.56
CA ALA A 379 -16.82 22.37 -28.33
C ALA A 379 -17.03 21.07 -29.13
N ILE A 380 -18.25 20.53 -29.08
CA ILE A 380 -18.61 19.27 -29.76
C ILE A 380 -18.58 19.41 -31.28
N ALA A 381 -19.02 20.53 -31.84
CA ALA A 381 -18.88 20.81 -33.27
C ALA A 381 -17.39 20.80 -33.70
N THR A 382 -16.53 21.39 -32.88
CA THR A 382 -15.07 21.41 -33.11
C THR A 382 -14.48 19.99 -33.05
N LEU A 383 -14.88 19.20 -32.05
CA LEU A 383 -14.46 17.80 -31.91
C LEU A 383 -14.93 16.92 -33.06
N ASN A 384 -16.16 17.11 -33.53
CA ASN A 384 -16.72 16.39 -34.67
C ASN A 384 -15.98 16.70 -35.97
N GLU A 385 -15.47 17.92 -36.14
CA GLU A 385 -14.64 18.25 -37.29
C GLU A 385 -13.25 17.61 -37.17
N MET A 386 -12.61 17.74 -36.00
CA MET A 386 -11.30 17.14 -35.74
C MET A 386 -11.32 15.60 -35.84
N SER A 387 -12.43 14.96 -35.43
CA SER A 387 -12.58 13.51 -35.48
C SER A 387 -12.67 12.94 -36.89
N LYS A 388 -12.84 13.78 -37.92
CA LYS A 388 -12.75 13.37 -39.34
C LYS A 388 -11.31 13.15 -39.80
N SER A 389 -10.32 13.72 -39.10
CA SER A 389 -8.91 13.56 -39.45
C SER A 389 -8.50 12.07 -39.44
N PRO A 390 -7.68 11.61 -40.39
CA PRO A 390 -7.08 10.28 -40.34
C PRO A 390 -6.10 10.13 -39.17
N HIS A 391 -5.58 11.24 -38.63
CA HIS A 391 -4.71 11.26 -37.46
C HIS A 391 -5.48 11.23 -36.14
N TYR A 392 -6.82 11.30 -36.16
CA TYR A 392 -7.62 11.18 -34.94
C TYR A 392 -7.61 9.75 -34.38
N PHE A 393 -7.49 9.62 -33.06
CA PHE A 393 -7.43 8.33 -32.38
C PHE A 393 -8.78 7.62 -32.41
N ARG A 394 -8.74 6.35 -32.82
CA ARG A 394 -9.90 5.48 -32.89
C ARG A 394 -9.58 4.15 -32.21
N PHE A 395 -10.55 3.63 -31.49
CA PHE A 395 -10.49 2.31 -30.89
C PHE A 395 -11.58 1.45 -31.53
N GLU A 396 -11.19 0.32 -32.12
CA GLU A 396 -12.09 -0.54 -32.92
C GLU A 396 -12.88 0.29 -33.97
N SER A 397 -12.17 1.20 -34.66
CA SER A 397 -12.71 2.13 -35.66
C SER A 397 -13.65 3.24 -35.13
N GLN A 398 -13.99 3.26 -33.86
CA GLN A 398 -14.80 4.32 -33.26
C GLN A 398 -13.90 5.46 -32.74
N PRO A 399 -14.21 6.75 -33.01
CA PRO A 399 -13.46 7.87 -32.43
C PRO A 399 -13.59 7.87 -30.91
N VAL A 400 -12.47 8.10 -30.22
CA VAL A 400 -12.42 8.09 -28.76
C VAL A 400 -12.31 9.51 -28.24
N ILE A 401 -13.10 9.83 -27.23
CA ILE A 401 -12.99 11.06 -26.45
C ILE A 401 -12.69 10.73 -24.99
N PHE A 402 -11.70 11.43 -24.43
CA PHE A 402 -11.42 11.38 -23.01
C PHE A 402 -12.18 12.51 -22.31
N MET A 403 -12.59 12.30 -21.06
CA MET A 403 -13.35 13.29 -20.31
C MET A 403 -12.80 13.40 -18.92
N PHE A 404 -12.30 14.58 -18.57
CA PHE A 404 -11.87 14.88 -17.22
C PHE A 404 -13.07 14.87 -16.28
N TRP A 405 -13.06 13.96 -15.30
CA TRP A 405 -14.19 13.72 -14.42
C TRP A 405 -13.78 13.91 -12.96
N THR A 406 -14.20 15.06 -12.44
CA THR A 406 -13.98 15.47 -11.04
C THR A 406 -15.13 15.04 -10.11
N GLY A 407 -16.26 14.62 -10.68
CA GLY A 407 -17.51 14.35 -9.96
C GLY A 407 -18.41 15.57 -9.74
N ALA A 408 -18.02 16.76 -10.22
CA ALA A 408 -18.78 17.99 -9.99
C ALA A 408 -20.22 17.97 -10.53
N TRP A 409 -20.51 17.09 -11.49
CA TRP A 409 -21.80 16.96 -12.17
C TRP A 409 -22.46 15.59 -11.95
N ASP A 410 -22.05 14.84 -10.93
CA ASP A 410 -22.69 13.57 -10.61
C ASP A 410 -24.15 13.75 -10.17
N GLY A 411 -25.03 12.86 -10.64
CA GLY A 411 -26.46 12.92 -10.32
C GLY A 411 -27.20 14.05 -11.05
N GLN A 412 -26.50 14.91 -11.80
CA GLN A 412 -27.09 15.94 -12.66
C GLN A 412 -27.56 15.31 -13.97
N ARG A 413 -28.74 14.69 -13.91
CA ARG A 413 -29.23 13.82 -14.98
C ARG A 413 -29.36 14.52 -16.33
N ASP A 414 -29.89 15.74 -16.36
CA ASP A 414 -30.15 16.45 -17.61
C ASP A 414 -28.83 16.86 -18.28
N GLU A 415 -27.88 17.35 -17.50
CA GLU A 415 -26.52 17.71 -17.94
C GLU A 415 -25.77 16.48 -18.49
N ILE A 416 -25.90 15.33 -17.80
CA ILE A 416 -25.31 14.07 -18.24
C ILE A 416 -25.94 13.56 -19.54
N GLU A 417 -27.27 13.59 -19.65
CA GLU A 417 -27.96 13.16 -20.88
C GLU A 417 -27.65 14.09 -22.05
N ASN A 418 -27.53 15.40 -21.82
CA ASN A 418 -27.08 16.36 -22.82
C ASN A 418 -25.65 16.05 -23.28
N LEU A 419 -24.74 15.79 -22.34
CA LEU A 419 -23.37 15.42 -22.65
C LEU A 419 -23.30 14.10 -23.42
N LYS A 420 -24.12 13.12 -23.03
CA LYS A 420 -24.25 11.84 -23.74
C LYS A 420 -24.72 12.05 -25.18
N ALA A 421 -25.74 12.88 -25.38
CA ALA A 421 -26.33 13.15 -26.69
C ALA A 421 -25.34 13.90 -27.58
N ALA A 422 -24.64 14.90 -27.03
CA ALA A 422 -23.67 15.69 -27.77
C ALA A 422 -22.43 14.85 -28.18
N THR A 423 -22.09 13.83 -27.39
CA THR A 423 -20.99 12.90 -27.67
C THR A 423 -21.45 11.58 -28.29
N ASP A 424 -22.70 11.51 -28.77
CA ASP A 424 -23.27 10.31 -29.40
C ASP A 424 -22.50 10.00 -30.70
N GLY A 425 -21.73 8.91 -30.68
CA GLY A 425 -20.79 8.54 -31.75
C GLY A 425 -19.35 8.39 -31.27
N PHE A 426 -18.99 8.99 -30.14
CA PHE A 426 -17.69 8.75 -29.51
C PHE A 426 -17.74 7.61 -28.51
N LEU A 427 -16.63 6.88 -28.40
CA LEU A 427 -16.34 6.05 -27.24
C LEU A 427 -15.80 6.96 -26.14
N ARG A 428 -16.39 6.92 -24.95
CA ARG A 428 -16.12 7.87 -23.86
C ARG A 428 -15.31 7.22 -22.76
N ILE A 429 -14.11 7.74 -22.53
CA ILE A 429 -13.22 7.27 -21.46
C ILE A 429 -13.12 8.33 -20.39
N ALA A 430 -13.50 8.01 -19.16
CA ALA A 430 -13.31 8.93 -18.04
C ALA A 430 -11.85 8.96 -17.60
N CYS A 431 -11.31 10.17 -17.48
CA CYS A 431 -10.07 10.51 -16.80
C CYS A 431 -10.46 11.02 -15.40
N SER A 432 -10.51 10.11 -14.43
CA SER A 432 -11.08 10.40 -13.12
C SER A 432 -10.06 10.93 -12.12
N LEU A 433 -10.43 11.93 -11.31
CA LEU A 433 -9.68 12.35 -10.12
C LEU A 433 -10.09 11.62 -8.84
N ARG A 434 -10.89 10.56 -8.93
CA ARG A 434 -11.31 9.80 -7.76
C ARG A 434 -11.46 8.33 -8.10
N LEU A 435 -11.32 7.49 -7.08
CA LEU A 435 -11.76 6.12 -7.19
C LEU A 435 -13.29 6.10 -7.24
N PRO A 436 -13.91 5.32 -8.14
CA PRO A 436 -15.31 4.94 -8.01
C PRO A 436 -15.48 4.22 -6.67
N SER A 437 -15.96 4.93 -5.64
CA SER A 437 -15.84 4.48 -4.25
C SER A 437 -16.68 3.23 -4.00
N ASP A 438 -17.81 3.09 -4.67
CA ASP A 438 -18.67 1.92 -4.74
C ASP A 438 -19.44 2.02 -6.07
N THR A 439 -20.12 0.97 -6.51
CA THR A 439 -20.94 0.97 -7.75
C THR A 439 -21.86 2.19 -7.90
N GLU A 440 -22.19 2.90 -6.81
CA GLU A 440 -22.96 4.16 -6.78
C GLU A 440 -22.41 5.28 -7.67
N SER A 441 -21.09 5.53 -7.72
CA SER A 441 -20.57 6.68 -8.47
C SER A 441 -20.69 6.52 -9.98
N LEU A 442 -20.71 5.28 -10.49
CA LEU A 442 -20.95 4.99 -11.91
C LEU A 442 -22.45 5.02 -12.23
N TYR A 443 -23.32 4.67 -11.28
CA TYR A 443 -24.76 4.89 -11.45
C TYR A 443 -25.10 6.38 -11.50
N GLN A 444 -24.38 7.23 -10.76
CA GLN A 444 -24.56 8.67 -10.76
C GLN A 444 -24.14 9.34 -12.09
N THR A 445 -23.31 8.68 -12.90
CA THR A 445 -23.01 9.13 -14.28
C THR A 445 -24.01 8.58 -15.30
N PHE A 446 -25.04 7.87 -14.84
CA PHE A 446 -26.08 7.23 -15.65
C PHE A 446 -25.55 6.36 -16.80
N GLY A 447 -24.34 5.79 -16.68
CA GLY A 447 -23.72 5.01 -17.76
C GLY A 447 -23.17 5.85 -18.92
N LEU A 448 -22.67 7.06 -18.65
CA LEU A 448 -22.00 7.89 -19.66
C LEU A 448 -20.71 7.25 -20.20
N PHE A 449 -19.93 6.57 -19.37
CA PHE A 449 -18.57 6.14 -19.73
C PHE A 449 -18.49 4.68 -20.19
N ASP A 450 -17.77 4.45 -21.29
CA ASP A 450 -17.48 3.12 -21.84
C ASP A 450 -16.27 2.46 -21.15
N SER A 451 -15.36 3.28 -20.64
CA SER A 451 -14.15 2.91 -19.89
C SER A 451 -13.78 4.04 -18.93
N TRP A 452 -12.84 3.79 -18.02
CA TRP A 452 -12.27 4.82 -17.18
C TRP A 452 -10.83 4.48 -16.76
N SER A 453 -10.07 5.50 -16.38
CA SER A 453 -8.79 5.39 -15.70
C SER A 453 -8.60 6.61 -14.78
N LEU A 454 -7.69 6.52 -13.80
CA LEU A 454 -7.29 7.70 -13.04
C LEU A 454 -6.55 8.68 -13.95
N PHE A 455 -6.89 9.97 -13.89
CA PHE A 455 -6.22 10.99 -14.69
C PHE A 455 -4.78 11.21 -14.21
N SER A 456 -4.63 11.67 -12.97
CA SER A 456 -3.36 11.79 -12.26
C SER A 456 -3.35 10.79 -11.10
N PRO A 457 -2.83 9.56 -11.30
CA PRO A 457 -2.92 8.49 -10.30
C PRO A 457 -2.14 8.78 -9.02
N LEU A 458 -1.20 9.73 -9.08
CA LEU A 458 -0.33 10.13 -7.98
C LEU A 458 -0.86 11.35 -7.21
N GLU A 459 -1.81 12.10 -7.77
CA GLU A 459 -2.49 13.22 -7.10
C GLU A 459 -3.57 12.74 -6.12
N VAL A 460 -4.19 11.59 -6.41
CA VAL A 460 -5.38 11.10 -5.67
C VAL A 460 -5.05 10.36 -4.37
N ALA A 461 -3.77 10.27 -4.00
CA ALA A 461 -3.31 9.50 -2.86
C ALA A 461 -1.97 10.00 -2.31
N SER A 462 -1.71 9.78 -1.01
CA SER A 462 -0.41 10.10 -0.42
C SER A 462 0.73 9.29 -1.02
N SER A 463 1.95 9.80 -0.88
CA SER A 463 3.20 9.09 -1.19
C SER A 463 3.33 7.72 -0.51
N GLU A 464 2.58 7.48 0.57
CA GLU A 464 2.56 6.20 1.30
C GLU A 464 1.49 5.21 0.79
N ASN A 465 0.44 5.68 0.11
CA ASN A 465 -0.72 4.86 -0.25
C ASN A 465 -1.02 4.82 -1.75
N TRP A 466 -0.33 5.62 -2.57
CA TRP A 466 -0.62 5.74 -3.99
C TRP A 466 -0.57 4.42 -4.74
N GLN A 467 0.39 3.52 -4.44
CA GLN A 467 0.45 2.22 -5.12
C GLN A 467 -0.84 1.43 -4.92
N ARG A 468 -1.40 1.48 -3.72
CA ARG A 468 -2.59 0.71 -3.37
C ARG A 468 -3.86 1.34 -3.92
N VAL A 469 -3.99 2.66 -3.86
CA VAL A 469 -5.11 3.40 -4.49
C VAL A 469 -5.11 3.16 -6.00
N TRP A 470 -3.94 3.28 -6.63
CA TRP A 470 -3.76 3.07 -8.05
C TRP A 470 -4.01 1.60 -8.47
N ALA A 471 -3.47 0.63 -7.73
CA ALA A 471 -3.73 -0.79 -8.00
C ALA A 471 -5.22 -1.12 -7.86
N GLU A 472 -5.90 -0.55 -6.86
CA GLU A 472 -7.36 -0.70 -6.71
C GLU A 472 -8.15 -0.09 -7.87
N ALA A 473 -7.74 1.09 -8.35
CA ALA A 473 -8.29 1.67 -9.58
C ALA A 473 -8.14 0.71 -10.76
N TYR A 474 -6.94 0.15 -10.95
CA TYR A 474 -6.69 -0.78 -12.04
C TYR A 474 -7.62 -2.00 -12.01
N ARG A 475 -7.81 -2.60 -10.85
CA ARG A 475 -8.62 -3.81 -10.70
C ARG A 475 -10.09 -3.61 -11.03
N ARG A 476 -10.56 -2.37 -10.90
CA ARG A 476 -11.91 -1.93 -11.24
C ARG A 476 -12.00 -1.29 -12.63
N SER A 477 -10.93 -1.29 -13.42
CA SER A 477 -10.89 -0.56 -14.70
C SER A 477 -11.83 -1.10 -15.79
N ASP A 478 -12.43 -2.27 -15.60
CA ASP A 478 -13.41 -2.90 -16.49
C ASP A 478 -14.87 -2.59 -16.18
N CYS A 479 -15.17 -1.78 -15.17
CA CYS A 479 -16.56 -1.52 -14.79
C CYS A 479 -17.28 -0.50 -15.70
N GLY A 480 -16.63 0.00 -16.75
CA GLY A 480 -17.27 0.81 -17.80
C GLY A 480 -18.20 -0.02 -18.70
N ASN A 481 -19.06 0.65 -19.49
CA ASN A 481 -20.08 -0.03 -20.29
C ASN A 481 -19.54 -1.07 -21.29
N ARG A 482 -18.27 -0.96 -21.69
CA ARG A 482 -17.64 -1.86 -22.66
C ARG A 482 -16.57 -2.78 -22.08
N GLY A 483 -16.31 -2.73 -20.77
CA GLY A 483 -15.31 -3.59 -20.14
C GLY A 483 -13.86 -3.32 -20.56
N ILE A 484 -13.58 -2.17 -21.18
CA ILE A 484 -12.23 -1.81 -21.65
C ILE A 484 -11.40 -1.45 -20.43
N ARG A 485 -10.37 -2.24 -20.13
CA ARG A 485 -9.40 -1.95 -19.07
C ARG A 485 -8.41 -0.91 -19.53
N SER A 486 -8.43 0.21 -18.84
CA SER A 486 -7.47 1.29 -19.00
C SER A 486 -6.73 1.51 -17.69
N VAL A 487 -5.43 1.83 -17.77
CA VAL A 487 -4.62 2.16 -16.60
C VAL A 487 -3.73 3.34 -16.89
N THR A 488 -3.53 4.23 -15.92
CA THR A 488 -2.61 5.36 -16.08
C THR A 488 -1.35 5.13 -15.25
N VAL A 489 -0.18 5.30 -15.83
CA VAL A 489 1.12 5.29 -15.14
C VAL A 489 1.74 6.70 -15.16
N SER A 490 2.63 6.99 -14.22
CA SER A 490 3.24 8.31 -14.08
C SER A 490 4.67 8.20 -13.56
N PRO A 491 5.62 9.06 -14.01
CA PRO A 491 6.97 9.04 -13.48
C PRO A 491 7.07 9.60 -12.07
N GLY A 492 6.12 10.43 -11.64
CA GLY A 492 6.11 11.14 -10.36
C GLY A 492 5.11 12.29 -10.41
N TYR A 493 4.92 12.96 -9.29
CA TYR A 493 4.03 14.12 -9.15
C TYR A 493 4.61 15.06 -8.10
N ASP A 494 4.71 16.36 -8.35
CA ASP A 494 5.07 17.36 -7.34
C ASP A 494 4.54 18.73 -7.74
N ASP A 495 3.44 19.12 -7.12
CA ASP A 495 2.77 20.40 -7.37
C ASP A 495 2.91 21.36 -6.19
N ARG A 496 3.72 21.03 -5.16
CA ARG A 496 3.83 21.80 -3.90
C ARG A 496 4.25 23.26 -4.09
N HIS A 497 4.88 23.57 -5.20
CA HIS A 497 5.32 24.92 -5.55
C HIS A 497 4.15 25.80 -6.05
N LEU A 498 3.00 25.21 -6.36
CA LEU A 498 1.80 25.95 -6.74
C LEU A 498 1.07 26.44 -5.49
N SER A 499 0.78 27.73 -5.38
CA SER A 499 -0.11 28.22 -4.33
C SER A 499 -1.49 28.49 -4.93
N ASP A 500 -2.49 27.77 -4.46
CA ASP A 500 -3.89 27.96 -4.82
C ASP A 500 -4.72 27.55 -3.61
N LEU A 501 -5.67 28.39 -3.20
CA LEU A 501 -6.59 28.12 -2.09
C LEU A 501 -7.34 26.77 -2.25
N ARG A 502 -7.51 26.29 -3.49
CA ARG A 502 -8.06 24.95 -3.78
C ARG A 502 -7.05 23.83 -3.50
N ARG A 503 -5.76 24.05 -3.80
CA ARG A 503 -4.66 23.08 -3.64
C ARG A 503 -4.05 23.08 -2.24
N ASP A 504 -4.16 24.18 -1.50
CA ASP A 504 -3.67 24.29 -0.12
C ASP A 504 -4.42 23.38 0.87
N ASN A 505 -5.64 22.96 0.50
CA ASN A 505 -6.40 21.95 1.23
C ASN A 505 -6.14 20.52 0.74
N ASN A 506 -5.37 20.34 -0.34
CA ASN A 506 -5.05 19.01 -0.87
C ASN A 506 -3.89 18.41 -0.07
N LEU A 507 -4.13 17.27 0.58
CA LEU A 507 -3.16 16.65 1.49
C LEU A 507 -2.02 15.94 0.75
N PHE A 508 -2.16 15.70 -0.55
CA PHE A 508 -1.27 14.85 -1.34
C PHE A 508 -0.74 15.60 -2.55
N ARG A 509 0.45 16.19 -2.38
CA ARG A 509 1.01 17.15 -3.33
C ARG A 509 2.34 16.73 -3.93
N CYS A 510 2.89 15.58 -3.50
CA CYS A 510 4.18 15.11 -3.95
C CYS A 510 4.38 13.60 -3.81
N ILE A 511 4.83 12.98 -4.90
CA ILE A 511 5.34 11.62 -5.06
C ILE A 511 6.57 11.71 -5.95
N ASP A 512 7.75 11.56 -5.36
CA ASP A 512 9.05 11.69 -6.05
C ASP A 512 9.18 10.66 -7.19
N ARG A 513 9.90 11.03 -8.24
CA ARG A 513 10.25 10.12 -9.34
C ARG A 513 11.21 9.00 -8.95
N ASN A 514 11.97 9.19 -7.87
CA ASN A 514 12.91 8.25 -7.28
C ASN A 514 13.90 7.67 -8.30
N CYS A 515 14.44 8.52 -9.17
CA CYS A 515 15.33 8.14 -10.27
C CYS A 515 14.73 7.05 -11.18
N GLY A 516 13.44 7.14 -11.52
CA GLY A 516 12.75 6.18 -12.41
C GLY A 516 11.90 5.15 -11.69
N LYS A 517 12.21 4.87 -10.41
CA LYS A 517 11.60 3.76 -9.66
C LYS A 517 10.08 3.88 -9.49
N THR A 518 9.54 5.10 -9.48
CA THR A 518 8.10 5.30 -9.38
C THR A 518 7.40 4.81 -10.64
N LEU A 519 7.93 5.14 -11.82
CA LEU A 519 7.43 4.61 -13.09
C LEU A 519 7.62 3.10 -13.18
N ASP A 520 8.81 2.60 -12.82
CA ASP A 520 9.14 1.17 -12.85
C ASP A 520 8.17 0.35 -11.99
N ALA A 521 7.84 0.84 -10.80
CA ALA A 521 6.88 0.17 -9.92
C ALA A 521 5.48 0.06 -10.55
N MET A 522 5.03 1.11 -11.26
CA MET A 522 3.76 1.08 -11.96
C MET A 522 3.78 0.14 -13.17
N THR A 523 4.80 0.25 -14.01
CA THR A 523 4.91 -0.57 -15.23
C THR A 523 5.11 -2.05 -14.90
N GLU A 524 5.95 -2.38 -13.92
CA GLU A 524 6.12 -3.77 -13.44
C GLU A 524 4.84 -4.34 -12.86
N PHE A 525 4.05 -3.55 -12.12
CA PHE A 525 2.77 -4.02 -11.61
C PHE A 525 1.85 -4.41 -12.76
N VAL A 526 1.73 -3.57 -13.79
CA VAL A 526 0.89 -3.87 -14.97
C VAL A 526 1.34 -5.16 -15.65
N LEU A 527 2.64 -5.37 -15.84
CA LEU A 527 3.22 -6.58 -16.45
C LEU A 527 3.03 -7.87 -15.63
N ARG A 528 2.60 -7.78 -14.36
CA ARG A 528 2.34 -8.96 -13.51
C ARG A 528 0.86 -9.36 -13.49
N GLN A 529 -0.02 -8.55 -14.06
CA GLN A 529 -1.44 -8.86 -14.13
C GLN A 529 -1.67 -9.84 -15.28
N SER A 530 -2.42 -10.91 -15.09
CA SER A 530 -2.79 -11.78 -16.24
C SER A 530 -3.85 -11.12 -17.13
N ASP A 531 -4.59 -10.20 -16.53
CA ASP A 531 -5.75 -9.56 -17.09
C ASP A 531 -5.32 -8.18 -17.55
N MET A 532 -4.44 -8.20 -18.56
CA MET A 532 -3.71 -7.05 -19.05
C MET A 532 -4.63 -5.94 -19.57
N PRO A 533 -4.21 -4.66 -19.47
CA PRO A 533 -5.00 -3.54 -19.99
C PRO A 533 -5.02 -3.52 -21.50
N GLN A 534 -6.16 -3.16 -22.09
CA GLN A 534 -6.23 -2.81 -23.52
C GLN A 534 -5.56 -1.45 -23.79
N MET A 535 -5.59 -0.53 -22.81
CA MET A 535 -4.96 0.79 -22.91
C MET A 535 -4.13 1.13 -21.68
N VAL A 536 -2.91 1.62 -21.90
CA VAL A 536 -2.10 2.27 -20.87
C VAL A 536 -1.96 3.75 -21.21
N LEU A 537 -2.31 4.63 -20.30
CA LEU A 537 -2.07 6.07 -20.40
C LEU A 537 -0.82 6.43 -19.59
N VAL A 538 -0.04 7.39 -20.05
CA VAL A 538 1.04 8.00 -19.27
C VAL A 538 0.63 9.42 -18.90
N SER A 539 0.55 9.69 -17.60
CA SER A 539 0.37 11.01 -17.01
C SER A 539 1.74 11.51 -16.55
N THR A 540 2.46 12.32 -17.32
CA THR A 540 2.06 13.01 -18.56
C THR A 540 3.26 13.12 -19.50
N PHE A 541 3.07 13.55 -20.75
CA PHE A 541 4.20 13.92 -21.62
C PHE A 541 4.89 15.18 -21.12
N ASN A 542 4.14 16.28 -20.96
CA ASN A 542 4.69 17.61 -20.70
C ASN A 542 3.88 18.42 -19.68
N GLU A 543 3.37 17.83 -18.59
CA GLU A 543 2.82 18.62 -17.47
C GLU A 543 3.93 18.98 -16.48
N TYR A 544 4.50 20.17 -16.67
CA TYR A 544 5.63 20.64 -15.90
C TYR A 544 5.23 21.21 -14.52
N HIS A 545 4.03 21.77 -14.37
CA HIS A 545 3.59 22.34 -13.09
C HIS A 545 3.31 21.26 -12.04
N GLU A 546 3.10 20.03 -12.48
CA GLU A 546 2.89 18.88 -11.59
C GLU A 546 4.08 17.95 -11.57
N ASN A 547 5.18 18.29 -12.24
CA ASN A 547 6.38 17.47 -12.33
C ASN A 547 6.12 16.02 -12.76
N SER A 548 5.11 15.80 -13.60
CA SER A 548 4.71 14.48 -14.09
C SER A 548 5.15 14.19 -15.53
N HIS A 549 5.82 15.14 -16.17
CA HIS A 549 6.33 15.05 -17.56
C HIS A 549 7.32 13.90 -17.80
N ILE A 550 7.13 13.10 -18.84
CA ILE A 550 8.15 12.15 -19.36
C ILE A 550 9.00 12.76 -20.48
N GLU A 551 8.68 13.97 -20.93
CA GLU A 551 9.47 14.72 -21.90
C GLU A 551 10.94 14.84 -21.41
N PRO A 552 11.93 14.61 -22.29
CA PRO A 552 13.33 14.73 -21.94
C PRO A 552 13.69 16.11 -21.40
N THR A 553 14.35 16.13 -20.25
CA THR A 553 14.79 17.36 -19.59
C THR A 553 16.28 17.36 -19.34
N LYS A 554 16.83 18.51 -18.93
CA LYS A 554 18.24 18.57 -18.50
C LYS A 554 18.52 17.69 -17.28
N ARG A 555 17.53 17.47 -16.41
CA ARG A 555 17.68 16.65 -15.21
C ARG A 555 17.58 15.15 -15.51
N HIS A 556 16.69 14.76 -16.41
CA HIS A 556 16.32 13.35 -16.60
C HIS A 556 16.69 12.76 -17.97
N GLY A 557 17.04 13.58 -18.95
CA GLY A 557 17.35 13.14 -20.31
C GLY A 557 16.26 12.23 -20.87
N LEU A 558 16.65 11.19 -21.60
CA LEU A 558 15.72 10.23 -22.22
C LEU A 558 15.15 9.17 -21.28
N GLN A 559 15.51 9.18 -20.00
CA GLN A 559 15.24 8.09 -19.06
C GLN A 559 13.80 7.57 -19.12
N TYR A 560 12.82 8.47 -19.01
CA TYR A 560 11.40 8.07 -18.95
C TYR A 560 10.85 7.63 -20.31
N MET A 561 11.31 8.23 -21.41
CA MET A 561 10.93 7.79 -22.75
C MET A 561 11.47 6.39 -23.06
N GLU A 562 12.70 6.08 -22.65
CA GLU A 562 13.28 4.74 -22.78
C GLU A 562 12.54 3.72 -21.90
N ALA A 563 12.19 4.10 -20.67
CA ALA A 563 11.39 3.25 -19.78
C ALA A 563 10.01 2.91 -20.39
N ILE A 564 9.31 3.90 -20.99
CA ILE A 564 8.03 3.64 -21.69
C ILE A 564 8.23 2.73 -22.90
N LYS A 565 9.32 2.88 -23.65
CA LYS A 565 9.63 2.01 -24.79
C LYS A 565 9.83 0.56 -24.38
N ASP A 566 10.62 0.34 -23.32
CA ASP A 566 10.92 -1.02 -22.85
C ASP A 566 9.70 -1.66 -22.21
N PHE A 567 8.94 -0.91 -21.42
CA PHE A 567 7.63 -1.34 -20.92
C PHE A 567 6.69 -1.73 -22.06
N GLY A 568 6.58 -0.90 -23.10
CA GLY A 568 5.65 -1.17 -24.21
C GLY A 568 6.02 -2.43 -25.01
N LYS A 569 7.30 -2.71 -25.19
CA LYS A 569 7.76 -3.98 -25.78
C LYS A 569 7.39 -5.17 -24.91
N ALA A 570 7.64 -5.09 -23.59
CA ALA A 570 7.32 -6.17 -22.66
C ALA A 570 5.80 -6.42 -22.63
N LEU A 571 5.01 -5.36 -22.56
CA LEU A 571 3.55 -5.41 -22.51
C LEU A 571 2.97 -6.12 -23.75
N ARG A 572 3.40 -5.71 -24.94
CA ARG A 572 2.93 -6.32 -26.20
C ARG A 572 3.45 -7.76 -26.38
N SER A 573 4.65 -8.06 -25.89
CA SER A 573 5.20 -9.42 -25.95
C SER A 573 4.46 -10.41 -25.05
N GLN A 574 3.91 -9.97 -23.92
CA GLN A 574 3.11 -10.82 -23.02
C GLN A 574 1.65 -10.94 -23.47
N TRP A 575 1.18 -10.03 -24.32
CA TRP A 575 -0.19 -10.05 -24.85
C TRP A 575 -0.41 -11.11 -25.94
N MET A 576 0.62 -11.35 -26.75
CA MET A 576 0.66 -12.42 -27.76
C MET A 576 0.78 -13.78 -27.09
#